data_AF-A0A8X6GKX9-F1
#
_entry.id   AF-A0A8X6GKX9-F1
#
_cell.length_a   1.000
_cell.length_b   1.000
_cell.length_c   1.000
_cell.angle_alpha   90.00
_cell.angle_beta   90.00
_cell.angle_gamma   90.00
#
_symmetry.space_group_name_H-M   'P 1'
#
loop_
_entity.id
_entity.type
_entity.pdbx_description
1 polymer ?
#
loop_
_entity_poly.entity_id
_entity_poly.type
_entity_poly.pdbx_seq_one_letter_code
_entity_poly.pdbx_strand_id
1 'polypeptide(L)'
;MENDNCRKSNNPVKEHVEPFEPGAARFGNFINYYSFNSVSKRLQAIPQDLLLHFKKSPIVCLDIGCNSGELTTGLYSHLTSELGSKIDFFILGIDLDDNLITRSKESNKYIDHIIYEKMDIMEDSSVSQLQSFLQRYNKTKFDLITCFSTTMWIHLHHGDDGLNKFLSKISKLATLLLIEPQEWKSYKSAVRRMTRLNREIFNLEKLKIRDITHHLSQFFPKECYEYFDKSLGETSWGRNMFLFRGQT
;
A
#
# COMPACT_ATOMS: atom_id res chain seq x y z
N MET A 1 21.57 -52.31 40.14
CA MET A 1 20.37 -51.53 40.48
C MET A 1 20.78 -50.07 40.31
N GLU A 2 20.92 -49.57 39.09
CA GLU A 2 19.84 -48.96 38.28
C GLU A 2 18.96 -48.01 39.13
N ASN A 3 19.18 -46.69 39.05
CA ASN A 3 18.49 -45.89 38.03
C ASN A 3 18.93 -44.41 38.00
N ASP A 4 19.17 -43.98 36.76
CA ASP A 4 19.37 -42.63 36.25
C ASP A 4 18.08 -41.79 36.20
N ASN A 5 18.28 -40.50 35.88
CA ASN A 5 17.37 -39.55 35.22
C ASN A 5 16.46 -38.67 36.10
N CYS A 6 17.02 -37.53 36.54
CA CYS A 6 16.24 -36.30 36.65
C CYS A 6 16.29 -35.55 35.29
N ARG A 7 15.41 -35.93 34.35
CA ARG A 7 15.18 -35.17 33.12
C ARG A 7 14.32 -33.95 33.47
N LYS A 8 14.92 -32.76 33.48
CA LYS A 8 14.19 -31.49 33.44
C LYS A 8 13.50 -31.38 32.08
N SER A 9 12.18 -31.39 32.07
CA SER A 9 11.34 -31.19 30.89
C SER A 9 11.40 -29.72 30.45
N ASN A 10 12.25 -29.43 29.45
CA ASN A 10 12.12 -28.22 28.66
C ASN A 10 10.93 -28.39 27.70
N ASN A 11 9.74 -27.99 28.11
CA ASN A 11 8.65 -27.77 27.16
C ASN A 11 8.87 -26.41 26.50
N PRO A 12 9.03 -26.33 25.16
CA PRO A 12 9.05 -25.06 24.48
C PRO A 12 7.66 -24.42 24.60
N VAL A 13 7.63 -23.16 25.02
CA VAL A 13 6.44 -22.31 24.94
C VAL A 13 6.06 -22.25 23.47
N LYS A 14 4.98 -22.93 23.08
CA LYS A 14 4.39 -22.78 21.76
C LYS A 14 3.85 -21.36 21.69
N GLU A 15 4.50 -20.49 20.94
CA GLU A 15 3.88 -19.25 20.49
C GLU A 15 2.56 -19.64 19.82
N HIS A 16 1.45 -19.17 20.40
CA HIS A 16 0.15 -19.27 19.77
C HIS A 16 0.15 -18.32 18.56
N VAL A 17 0.65 -18.82 17.43
CA VAL A 17 0.37 -18.22 16.13
C VAL A 17 -1.12 -18.47 15.89
N GLU A 18 -1.95 -17.43 16.05
CA GLU A 18 -3.36 -17.53 15.70
C GLU A 18 -3.47 -17.98 14.23
N PRO A 19 -4.27 -19.01 13.92
CA PRO A 19 -4.46 -19.46 12.55
C PRO A 19 -4.97 -18.31 11.68
N PHE A 20 -4.30 -18.09 10.54
CA PHE A 20 -4.74 -17.14 9.54
C PHE A 20 -6.10 -17.56 8.98
N GLU A 21 -7.16 -16.84 9.36
CA GLU A 21 -8.51 -17.03 8.83
C GLU A 21 -8.74 -16.05 7.66
N PRO A 22 -8.93 -16.55 6.42
CA PRO A 22 -9.08 -15.73 5.20
C PRO A 22 -10.17 -14.65 5.21
N GLY A 23 -11.07 -14.67 6.20
CA GLY A 23 -12.20 -13.73 6.34
C GLY A 23 -11.97 -12.57 7.31
N ALA A 24 -10.98 -12.63 8.20
CA ALA A 24 -10.75 -11.57 9.19
C ALA A 24 -10.12 -10.33 8.53
N ALA A 25 -9.04 -10.53 7.77
CA ALA A 25 -8.28 -9.49 7.05
C ALA A 25 -8.20 -8.17 7.84
N ARG A 26 -7.67 -8.25 9.07
CA ARG A 26 -7.62 -7.13 10.02
C ARG A 26 -6.80 -5.97 9.47
N PHE A 27 -5.80 -6.23 8.64
CA PHE A 27 -4.96 -5.23 7.99
C PHE A 27 -5.41 -4.93 6.56
N GLY A 28 -6.54 -5.50 6.10
CA GLY A 28 -6.98 -5.38 4.72
C GLY A 28 -6.32 -6.34 3.74
N ASN A 29 -5.51 -7.27 4.24
CA ASN A 29 -4.85 -8.36 3.53
C ASN A 29 -5.84 -9.45 3.05
N PHE A 30 -6.86 -9.06 2.29
CA PHE A 30 -7.82 -10.00 1.71
C PHE A 30 -7.19 -10.79 0.58
N ILE A 31 -7.33 -12.12 0.61
CA ILE A 31 -6.81 -13.02 -0.43
C ILE A 31 -7.47 -12.77 -1.79
N ASN A 32 -8.77 -12.46 -1.81
CA ASN A 32 -9.56 -12.28 -3.04
C ASN A 32 -9.95 -10.83 -3.26
N TYR A 33 -9.08 -9.88 -2.89
CA TYR A 33 -9.40 -8.46 -2.91
C TYR A 33 -9.90 -7.99 -4.29
N TYR A 34 -9.22 -8.43 -5.35
CA TYR A 34 -9.51 -8.03 -6.72
C TYR A 34 -10.68 -8.78 -7.37
N SER A 35 -11.19 -9.86 -6.75
CA SER A 35 -12.45 -10.50 -7.18
C SER A 35 -13.65 -9.57 -6.96
N PHE A 36 -13.57 -8.67 -5.97
CA PHE A 36 -14.62 -7.69 -5.66
C PHE A 36 -14.26 -6.28 -6.16
N ASN A 37 -12.97 -6.01 -6.33
CA ASN A 37 -12.45 -4.71 -6.75
C ASN A 37 -11.72 -4.84 -8.08
N SER A 38 -12.44 -4.68 -9.19
CA SER A 38 -11.88 -4.86 -10.53
C SER A 38 -10.64 -3.98 -10.78
N VAL A 39 -9.53 -4.62 -11.15
CA VAL A 39 -8.27 -3.97 -11.58
C VAL A 39 -8.54 -3.08 -12.79
N SER A 40 -9.16 -3.60 -13.85
CA SER A 40 -9.38 -2.87 -15.10
C SER A 40 -10.15 -1.57 -14.88
N LYS A 41 -11.18 -1.59 -14.03
CA LYS A 41 -11.99 -0.39 -13.74
C LYS A 41 -11.23 0.67 -12.94
N ARG A 42 -10.24 0.27 -12.13
CA ARG A 42 -9.35 1.22 -11.46
C ARG A 42 -8.36 1.84 -12.43
N LEU A 43 -7.75 1.02 -13.28
CA LEU A 43 -6.77 1.49 -14.27
C LEU A 43 -7.38 2.43 -15.32
N GLN A 44 -8.67 2.30 -15.63
CA GLN A 44 -9.38 3.25 -16.50
C GLN A 44 -9.35 4.70 -16.00
N ALA A 45 -9.24 4.90 -14.68
CA ALA A 45 -9.12 6.21 -14.07
C ALA A 45 -7.66 6.64 -13.92
N ILE A 46 -6.70 6.04 -14.63
CA ILE A 46 -5.29 6.45 -14.60
C ILE A 46 -4.91 6.81 -16.04
N PRO A 47 -4.44 8.05 -16.31
CA PRO A 47 -4.01 8.44 -17.65
C PRO A 47 -2.84 7.56 -18.09
N GLN A 48 -2.93 7.05 -19.30
CA GLN A 48 -1.92 6.17 -19.89
C GLN A 48 -0.59 6.92 -20.13
N ASP A 49 -0.67 8.23 -20.32
CA ASP A 49 0.46 9.14 -20.50
C ASP A 49 1.04 9.66 -19.17
N LEU A 50 0.61 9.15 -18.01
CA LEU A 50 1.09 9.60 -16.69
C LEU A 50 2.62 9.61 -16.58
N LEU A 51 3.29 8.63 -17.20
CA LEU A 51 4.75 8.53 -17.17
C LEU A 51 5.45 9.62 -18.01
N LEU A 52 4.77 10.21 -19.00
CA LEU A 52 5.32 11.28 -19.84
C LEU A 52 5.52 12.60 -19.08
N HIS A 53 4.92 12.75 -17.90
CA HIS A 53 5.20 13.90 -17.02
C HIS A 53 6.62 13.90 -16.45
N PHE A 54 7.31 12.75 -16.47
CA PHE A 54 8.69 12.63 -16.01
C PHE A 54 9.67 12.85 -17.16
N LYS A 55 10.63 13.76 -16.95
CA LYS A 55 11.63 14.12 -17.96
C LYS A 55 12.85 13.19 -18.00
N LYS A 56 12.96 12.25 -17.07
CA LYS A 56 14.15 11.40 -16.88
C LYS A 56 13.75 9.94 -16.70
N SER A 57 14.48 9.05 -17.38
CA SER A 57 14.48 7.60 -17.17
C SER A 57 15.70 7.21 -16.31
N PRO A 58 15.63 6.15 -15.48
CA PRO A 58 14.45 5.34 -15.20
C PRO A 58 13.41 6.11 -14.39
N ILE A 59 12.14 5.70 -14.49
CA ILE A 59 11.06 6.09 -13.59
C ILE A 59 10.89 4.97 -12.56
N VAL A 60 10.87 5.34 -11.28
CA VAL A 60 10.82 4.40 -10.16
C VAL A 60 9.59 4.67 -9.31
N CYS A 61 8.78 3.63 -9.13
CA CYS A 61 7.51 3.67 -8.41
C CYS A 61 7.55 2.80 -7.14
N LEU A 62 6.86 3.26 -6.09
CA LEU A 62 6.52 2.45 -4.92
C LEU A 62 5.01 2.24 -4.87
N ASP A 63 4.56 0.99 -4.79
CA ASP A 63 3.16 0.64 -4.57
C ASP A 63 2.92 0.12 -3.16
N ILE A 64 2.20 0.89 -2.34
CA ILE A 64 2.01 0.63 -0.91
C ILE A 64 0.72 -0.16 -0.67
N GLY A 65 0.85 -1.36 -0.12
CA GLY A 65 -0.26 -2.28 0.09
C GLY A 65 -0.62 -2.98 -1.23
N CYS A 66 0.38 -3.53 -1.92
CA CYS A 66 0.22 -4.16 -3.23
C CYS A 66 -0.69 -5.40 -3.20
N ASN A 67 -1.01 -5.93 -2.02
CA ASN A 67 -1.76 -7.16 -1.84
C ASN A 67 -1.09 -8.29 -2.64
N SER A 68 -1.84 -9.10 -3.39
CA SER A 68 -1.28 -10.15 -4.27
C SER A 68 -0.70 -9.63 -5.60
N GLY A 69 -0.58 -8.31 -5.81
CA GLY A 69 0.16 -7.70 -6.92
C GLY A 69 -0.59 -7.54 -8.24
N GLU A 70 -1.88 -7.90 -8.32
CA GLU A 70 -2.64 -7.82 -9.58
C GLU A 70 -2.81 -6.38 -10.08
N LEU A 71 -3.07 -5.43 -9.19
CA LEU A 71 -3.16 -4.01 -9.57
C LEU A 71 -1.79 -3.43 -9.91
N THR A 72 -0.73 -3.82 -9.18
CA THR A 72 0.66 -3.40 -9.47
C THR A 72 1.09 -3.87 -10.86
N THR A 73 0.83 -5.13 -11.18
CA THR A 73 1.09 -5.73 -12.50
C THR A 73 0.25 -5.07 -13.59
N GLY A 74 -1.04 -4.83 -13.31
CA GLY A 74 -1.93 -4.12 -14.22
C GLY A 74 -1.50 -2.69 -14.48
N LEU A 75 -1.04 -1.97 -13.45
CA LEU A 75 -0.53 -0.60 -13.54
C LEU A 75 0.72 -0.54 -14.41
N TYR A 76 1.66 -1.45 -14.21
CA TYR A 76 2.84 -1.58 -15.06
C TYR A 76 2.45 -1.75 -16.53
N SER A 77 1.59 -2.73 -16.83
CA SER A 77 1.14 -3.00 -18.20
C SER A 77 0.38 -1.80 -18.79
N HIS A 78 -0.51 -1.18 -18.02
CA HIS A 78 -1.29 -0.01 -18.45
C HIS A 78 -0.38 1.15 -18.86
N LEU A 79 0.54 1.55 -17.98
CA LEU A 79 1.39 2.71 -18.18
C LEU A 79 2.50 2.49 -19.21
N THR A 80 2.90 1.24 -19.48
CA THR A 80 3.99 0.94 -20.43
C THR A 80 3.50 0.54 -21.82
N SER A 81 2.22 0.17 -21.95
CA SER A 81 1.63 -0.38 -23.18
C SER A 81 1.89 0.44 -24.45
N GLU A 82 1.88 1.76 -24.37
CA GLU A 82 2.09 2.68 -25.50
C GLU A 82 3.49 3.30 -25.56
N LEU A 83 4.32 3.06 -24.54
CA LEU A 83 5.65 3.67 -24.43
C LEU A 83 6.75 2.79 -25.06
N GLY A 84 6.52 1.48 -25.18
CA GLY A 84 7.51 0.54 -25.67
C GLY A 84 8.81 0.61 -24.86
N SER A 85 9.96 0.53 -25.53
CA SER A 85 11.29 0.61 -24.90
C SER A 85 11.80 2.03 -24.64
N LYS A 86 10.94 3.06 -24.72
CA LYS A 86 11.36 4.47 -24.59
C LYS A 86 11.59 4.91 -23.15
N ILE A 87 10.96 4.25 -22.19
CA ILE A 87 10.98 4.61 -20.76
C ILE A 87 11.19 3.34 -19.97
N ASP A 88 12.24 3.32 -19.14
CA ASP A 88 12.43 2.26 -18.16
C ASP A 88 11.56 2.56 -16.94
N PHE A 89 10.59 1.70 -16.68
CA PHE A 89 9.71 1.82 -15.52
C PHE A 89 9.95 0.65 -14.56
N PHE A 90 10.19 0.97 -13.29
CA PHE A 90 10.42 -0.02 -12.24
C PHE A 90 9.48 0.21 -11.08
N ILE A 91 8.92 -0.86 -10.52
CA ILE A 91 7.99 -0.80 -9.40
C ILE A 91 8.51 -1.66 -8.25
N LEU A 92 8.56 -1.08 -7.05
CA LEU A 92 8.60 -1.82 -5.80
C LEU A 92 7.17 -1.95 -5.26
N GLY A 93 6.62 -3.15 -5.25
CA GLY A 93 5.36 -3.44 -4.55
C GLY A 93 5.64 -3.91 -3.12
N ILE A 94 5.03 -3.27 -2.12
CA ILE A 94 5.16 -3.68 -0.72
C ILE A 94 3.83 -4.04 -0.08
N ASP A 95 3.85 -5.03 0.81
CA ASP A 95 2.73 -5.41 1.64
C ASP A 95 3.22 -5.95 2.99
N LEU A 96 2.36 -5.90 4.01
CA LEU A 96 2.67 -6.40 5.36
C LEU A 96 2.57 -7.94 5.43
N ASP A 97 1.75 -8.54 4.57
CA ASP A 97 1.47 -9.98 4.59
C ASP A 97 2.43 -10.77 3.69
N ASP A 98 3.25 -11.62 4.32
CA ASP A 98 4.26 -12.45 3.66
C ASP A 98 3.65 -13.46 2.67
N ASN A 99 2.45 -13.98 2.96
CA ASN A 99 1.77 -14.92 2.06
C ASN A 99 1.29 -14.23 0.79
N LEU A 100 0.81 -12.98 0.90
CA LEU A 100 0.44 -12.19 -0.27
C LEU A 100 1.65 -11.82 -1.11
N ILE A 101 2.77 -11.47 -0.47
CA ILE A 101 4.03 -11.21 -1.16
C ILE A 101 4.59 -12.46 -1.83
N THR A 102 4.47 -13.63 -1.20
CA THR A 102 4.88 -14.90 -1.83
C THR A 102 4.06 -15.14 -3.10
N ARG A 103 2.74 -14.94 -3.05
CA ARG A 103 1.87 -15.08 -4.23
C ARG A 103 2.16 -14.04 -5.31
N SER A 104 2.47 -12.80 -4.94
CA SER A 104 2.81 -11.77 -5.92
C SER A 104 4.14 -12.08 -6.61
N LYS A 105 5.14 -12.61 -5.89
CA LYS A 105 6.39 -13.12 -6.47
C LYS A 105 6.15 -14.29 -7.42
N GLU A 106 5.34 -15.27 -7.04
CA GLU A 106 5.01 -16.45 -7.86
C GLU A 106 4.26 -16.10 -9.15
N SER A 107 3.40 -15.08 -9.12
CA SER A 107 2.58 -14.66 -10.26
C SER A 107 3.18 -13.51 -11.08
N ASN A 108 4.38 -13.03 -10.71
CA ASN A 108 5.03 -11.89 -11.34
C ASN A 108 5.46 -12.19 -12.78
N LYS A 109 4.79 -11.56 -13.75
CA LYS A 109 5.11 -11.69 -15.17
C LYS A 109 6.24 -10.77 -15.64
N TYR A 110 6.60 -9.76 -14.85
CA TYR A 110 7.53 -8.70 -15.20
C TYR A 110 8.68 -8.64 -14.19
N ILE A 111 9.36 -9.77 -13.97
CA ILE A 111 10.39 -9.93 -12.92
C ILE A 111 11.55 -8.93 -13.00
N ASP A 112 11.88 -8.43 -14.20
CA ASP A 112 12.94 -7.45 -14.41
C ASP A 112 12.50 -6.01 -14.07
N HIS A 113 11.19 -5.78 -13.94
CA HIS A 113 10.60 -4.45 -13.75
C HIS A 113 9.83 -4.29 -12.44
N ILE A 114 9.29 -5.39 -11.89
CA ILE A 114 8.51 -5.36 -10.66
C ILE A 114 9.18 -6.24 -9.63
N ILE A 115 9.50 -5.65 -8.48
CA ILE A 115 10.00 -6.37 -7.31
C ILE A 115 8.94 -6.26 -6.22
N TYR A 116 8.61 -7.38 -5.59
CA TYR A 116 7.70 -7.41 -4.45
C TYR A 116 8.49 -7.68 -3.17
N GLU A 117 8.20 -6.98 -2.08
CA GLU A 117 8.83 -7.24 -0.78
C GLU A 117 7.85 -7.11 0.37
N LYS A 118 8.05 -7.94 1.39
CA LYS A 118 7.35 -7.80 2.67
C LYS A 118 7.92 -6.59 3.40
N MET A 119 7.08 -5.63 3.74
CA MET A 119 7.49 -4.43 4.46
C MET A 119 6.30 -3.78 5.17
N ASP A 120 6.50 -3.43 6.44
CA ASP A 120 5.61 -2.49 7.12
C ASP A 120 6.07 -1.05 6.83
N ILE A 121 5.28 -0.31 6.07
CA ILE A 121 5.57 1.10 5.75
C ILE A 121 5.54 2.00 7.00
N MET A 122 4.91 1.55 8.09
CA MET A 122 4.82 2.31 9.34
C MET A 122 6.03 2.14 10.25
N GLU A 123 6.86 1.11 10.03
CA GLU A 123 8.12 0.93 10.78
C GLU A 123 9.18 1.95 10.38
N ASP A 124 10.02 2.39 11.33
CA ASP A 124 11.12 3.32 11.06
C ASP A 124 12.18 2.72 10.12
N SER A 125 12.40 1.40 10.21
CA SER A 125 13.31 0.60 9.39
C SER A 125 13.01 0.71 7.88
N SER A 126 11.73 0.87 7.50
CA SER A 126 11.34 0.91 6.08
C SER A 126 11.98 2.08 5.32
N VAL A 127 12.34 3.19 5.97
CA VAL A 127 13.00 4.32 5.29
C VAL A 127 14.35 3.88 4.70
N SER A 128 15.18 3.17 5.46
CA SER A 128 16.49 2.75 4.99
C SER A 128 16.40 1.64 3.93
N GLN A 129 15.39 0.78 4.02
CA GLN A 129 15.10 -0.23 3.00
C GLN A 129 14.66 0.42 1.67
N LEU A 130 13.77 1.40 1.72
CA LEU A 130 13.33 2.16 0.55
C LEU A 130 14.46 2.98 -0.07
N GLN A 131 15.32 3.59 0.75
CA GLN A 131 16.52 4.29 0.27
C GLN A 131 17.50 3.34 -0.43
N SER A 132 17.73 2.15 0.15
CA SER A 132 18.53 1.10 -0.49
C SER A 132 17.94 0.66 -1.84
N PHE A 133 16.61 0.62 -1.96
CA PHE A 133 15.95 0.39 -3.25
C PHE A 133 16.26 1.50 -4.26
N LEU A 134 16.04 2.76 -3.89
CA LEU A 134 16.23 3.92 -4.75
C LEU A 134 17.69 4.10 -5.22
N GLN A 135 18.67 3.75 -4.37
CA GLN A 135 20.09 3.82 -4.70
C GLN A 135 20.47 2.96 -5.92
N ARG A 136 19.80 1.82 -6.14
CA ARG A 136 20.00 0.98 -7.33
C ARG A 136 19.74 1.71 -8.65
N TYR A 137 18.91 2.75 -8.60
CA TYR A 137 18.51 3.56 -9.74
C TYR A 137 19.08 4.99 -9.69
N ASN A 138 20.07 5.25 -8.82
CA ASN A 138 20.66 6.58 -8.59
C ASN A 138 19.61 7.66 -8.25
N LYS A 139 18.58 7.30 -7.48
CA LYS A 139 17.53 8.22 -7.03
C LYS A 139 17.56 8.45 -5.53
N THR A 140 17.06 9.62 -5.13
CA THR A 140 16.84 10.00 -3.73
C THR A 140 15.37 10.01 -3.34
N LYS A 141 14.47 10.01 -4.33
CA LYS A 141 13.02 9.93 -4.19
C LYS A 141 12.45 9.02 -5.27
N PHE A 142 11.31 8.39 -4.99
CA PHE A 142 10.46 7.80 -5.99
C PHE A 142 9.89 8.89 -6.90
N ASP A 143 9.77 8.59 -8.18
CA ASP A 143 9.08 9.46 -9.11
C ASP A 143 7.57 9.41 -8.85
N LEU A 144 7.05 8.22 -8.55
CA LEU A 144 5.65 7.96 -8.22
C LEU A 144 5.55 7.10 -6.96
N ILE A 145 4.65 7.46 -6.03
CA ILE A 145 4.18 6.53 -5.01
C ILE A 145 2.68 6.36 -5.18
N THR A 146 2.23 5.11 -5.28
CA THR A 146 0.81 4.74 -5.30
C THR A 146 0.37 4.22 -3.94
N CYS A 147 -0.84 4.59 -3.53
CA CYS A 147 -1.48 4.13 -2.30
C CYS A 147 -2.96 3.87 -2.58
N PHE A 148 -3.26 2.66 -3.05
CA PHE A 148 -4.60 2.28 -3.46
C PHE A 148 -5.36 1.59 -2.33
N SER A 149 -6.35 2.26 -1.74
CA SER A 149 -7.17 1.65 -0.70
C SER A 149 -6.37 1.10 0.51
N THR A 150 -5.31 1.81 0.91
CA THR A 150 -4.49 1.43 2.09
C THR A 150 -4.64 2.42 3.24
N THR A 151 -4.97 3.69 2.96
CA THR A 151 -5.08 4.77 3.96
C THR A 151 -6.01 4.45 5.12
N MET A 152 -7.17 3.81 4.87
CA MET A 152 -8.09 3.40 5.93
C MET A 152 -7.46 2.43 6.92
N TRP A 153 -6.68 1.46 6.43
CA TRP A 153 -6.09 0.44 7.28
C TRP A 153 -5.01 1.03 8.18
N ILE A 154 -4.15 1.88 7.61
CA ILE A 154 -3.17 2.64 8.38
C ILE A 154 -3.88 3.47 9.46
N HIS A 155 -4.95 4.16 9.09
CA HIS A 155 -5.68 5.02 10.01
C HIS A 155 -6.39 4.24 11.14
N LEU A 156 -7.00 3.09 10.83
CA LEU A 156 -7.66 2.22 11.81
C LEU A 156 -6.68 1.65 12.85
N HIS A 157 -5.45 1.34 12.43
CA HIS A 157 -4.43 0.72 13.31
C HIS A 157 -3.57 1.72 14.06
N HIS A 158 -3.27 2.88 13.47
CA HIS A 158 -2.33 3.85 14.04
C HIS A 158 -2.95 5.19 14.41
N GLY A 159 -4.26 5.36 14.22
CA GLY A 159 -4.99 6.58 14.57
C GLY A 159 -4.62 7.78 13.70
N ASP A 160 -5.15 8.95 14.07
CA ASP A 160 -4.94 10.21 13.32
C ASP A 160 -3.44 10.53 13.20
N ASP A 161 -2.67 10.33 14.28
CA ASP A 161 -1.23 10.57 14.31
C ASP A 161 -0.46 9.63 13.39
N GLY A 162 -0.86 8.36 13.34
CA GLY A 162 -0.29 7.39 12.42
C GLY A 162 -0.57 7.74 10.96
N LEU A 163 -1.79 8.16 10.65
CA LEU A 163 -2.13 8.65 9.32
C LEU A 163 -1.27 9.86 8.95
N ASN A 164 -1.13 10.85 9.83
CA ASN A 164 -0.29 12.02 9.58
C ASN A 164 1.19 11.68 9.41
N LYS A 165 1.73 10.78 10.25
CA LYS A 165 3.11 10.28 10.11
C LYS A 165 3.34 9.58 8.78
N PHE A 166 2.40 8.73 8.37
CA PHE A 166 2.43 8.07 7.07
C PHE A 166 2.45 9.08 5.92
N LEU A 167 1.55 10.06 5.93
CA LEU A 167 1.46 11.08 4.88
C LEU A 167 2.72 11.94 4.80
N SER A 168 3.30 12.35 5.95
CA SER A 168 4.57 13.09 5.99
C SER A 168 5.77 12.22 5.57
N LYS A 169 5.69 10.90 5.74
CA LYS A 169 6.73 9.98 5.29
C LYS A 169 6.76 9.88 3.76
N ILE A 170 5.60 9.64 3.14
CA ILE A 170 5.51 9.49 1.69
C ILE A 170 5.72 10.83 0.95
N SER A 171 5.36 11.97 1.55
CA SER A 171 5.66 13.31 0.99
C SER A 171 7.17 13.56 0.86
N LYS A 172 7.98 13.02 1.77
CA LYS A 172 9.45 13.16 1.72
C LYS A 172 10.08 12.23 0.70
N LEU A 173 9.41 11.15 0.33
CA LEU A 173 9.95 10.08 -0.51
C LEU A 173 9.48 10.14 -1.96
N ALA A 174 8.53 11.00 -2.33
CA ALA A 174 7.92 11.00 -3.66
C ALA A 174 8.11 12.32 -4.42
N THR A 175 7.95 12.26 -5.75
CA THR A 175 7.67 13.43 -6.59
C THR A 175 6.18 13.54 -6.87
N LEU A 176 5.55 12.46 -7.33
CA LEU A 176 4.09 12.34 -7.47
C LEU A 176 3.51 11.34 -6.47
N LEU A 177 2.34 11.66 -5.93
CA LEU A 177 1.54 10.79 -5.07
C LEU A 177 0.19 10.52 -5.73
N LEU A 178 -0.10 9.25 -6.00
CA LEU A 178 -1.41 8.80 -6.49
C LEU A 178 -2.12 8.02 -5.39
N ILE A 179 -3.16 8.60 -4.80
CA ILE A 179 -3.81 8.07 -3.59
C ILE A 179 -5.29 7.84 -3.86
N GLU A 180 -5.76 6.62 -3.56
CA GLU A 180 -7.19 6.27 -3.53
C GLU A 180 -7.63 6.08 -2.07
N PRO A 181 -8.12 7.12 -1.39
CA PRO A 181 -8.58 7.01 -0.01
C PRO A 181 -9.93 6.30 0.06
N GLN A 182 -10.12 5.43 1.04
CA GLN A 182 -11.45 4.85 1.29
C GLN A 182 -12.33 5.79 2.11
N GLU A 183 -13.60 5.84 1.72
CA GLU A 183 -14.63 6.59 2.43
C GLU A 183 -14.95 6.03 3.82
N TRP A 184 -15.54 6.88 4.66
CA TRP A 184 -15.96 6.55 6.03
C TRP A 184 -16.91 5.34 6.11
N LYS A 185 -17.73 5.08 5.08
CA LYS A 185 -18.59 3.89 5.02
C LYS A 185 -17.78 2.58 5.10
N SER A 186 -16.56 2.56 4.54
CA SER A 186 -15.67 1.40 4.59
C SER A 186 -15.11 1.14 6.00
N TYR A 187 -14.88 2.19 6.81
CA TYR A 187 -14.51 2.06 8.22
C TYR A 187 -15.60 1.35 9.03
N LYS A 188 -16.86 1.79 8.85
CA LYS A 188 -18.02 1.15 9.48
C LYS A 188 -18.16 -0.32 9.07
N SER A 189 -17.93 -0.63 7.80
CA SER A 189 -17.94 -2.01 7.30
C SER A 189 -16.82 -2.87 7.88
N ALA A 190 -15.63 -2.30 8.12
CA ALA A 190 -14.53 -3.00 8.80
C ALA A 190 -14.92 -3.36 10.25
N VAL A 191 -15.47 -2.42 11.02
CA VAL A 191 -15.96 -2.68 12.39
C VAL A 191 -17.03 -3.77 12.40
N ARG A 192 -18.07 -3.64 11.55
CA ARG A 192 -19.15 -4.64 11.46
C ARG A 192 -18.62 -6.04 11.18
N ARG A 193 -17.60 -6.16 10.32
CA ARG A 193 -16.96 -7.44 10.03
C ARG A 193 -16.23 -7.99 11.25
N MET A 194 -15.46 -7.18 11.97
CA MET A 194 -14.79 -7.61 13.21
C MET A 194 -15.80 -8.07 14.27
N THR A 195 -16.90 -7.33 14.43
CA THR A 195 -18.00 -7.73 15.33
C THR A 195 -18.60 -9.07 14.95
N ARG A 196 -18.93 -9.29 13.67
CA ARG A 196 -19.51 -10.55 13.18
C ARG A 196 -18.59 -11.75 13.39
N LEU A 197 -17.28 -11.53 13.33
CA LEU A 197 -16.25 -12.56 13.52
C LEU A 197 -15.86 -12.73 15.01
N ASN A 198 -16.52 -12.04 15.93
CA ASN A 198 -16.20 -12.03 17.36
C ASN A 198 -14.71 -11.71 17.63
N ARG A 199 -14.18 -10.72 16.92
CA ARG A 199 -12.79 -10.23 17.06
C ARG A 199 -12.78 -8.83 17.66
N GLU A 200 -11.61 -8.41 18.15
CA GLU A 200 -11.42 -7.04 18.66
C GLU A 200 -11.80 -6.00 17.60
N ILE A 201 -12.72 -5.11 17.96
CA ILE A 201 -13.24 -4.07 17.07
C ILE A 201 -12.36 -2.82 17.09
N PHE A 202 -12.29 -2.13 15.95
CA PHE A 202 -11.63 -0.83 15.88
C PHE A 202 -12.43 0.23 16.64
N ASN A 203 -11.74 1.02 17.46
CA ASN A 203 -12.37 2.13 18.17
C ASN A 203 -12.45 3.37 17.26
N LEU A 204 -13.56 3.49 16.52
CA LEU A 204 -13.77 4.63 15.64
C LEU A 204 -13.90 5.94 16.43
N GLU A 205 -14.41 5.95 17.66
CA GLU A 205 -14.64 7.20 18.43
C GLU A 205 -13.34 7.98 18.67
N LYS A 206 -12.20 7.28 18.77
CA LYS A 206 -10.87 7.90 18.91
C LYS A 206 -10.37 8.64 17.67
N LEU A 207 -10.91 8.34 16.48
CA LEU A 207 -10.46 8.93 15.22
C LEU A 207 -11.15 10.27 14.98
N LYS A 208 -10.42 11.37 14.89
CA LYS A 208 -10.99 12.70 14.63
C LYS A 208 -11.08 12.98 13.13
N ILE A 209 -10.20 12.39 12.33
CA ILE A 209 -10.17 12.58 10.88
C ILE A 209 -11.27 11.70 10.24
N ARG A 210 -12.46 12.27 10.00
CA ARG A 210 -13.59 11.50 9.43
C ARG A 210 -13.67 11.57 7.91
N ASP A 211 -13.19 12.67 7.32
CA ASP A 211 -13.13 12.89 5.88
C ASP A 211 -11.68 12.83 5.43
N ILE A 212 -11.27 11.64 4.96
CA ILE A 212 -9.89 11.40 4.53
C ILE A 212 -9.56 12.25 3.30
N THR A 213 -10.48 12.32 2.34
CA THR A 213 -10.30 13.13 1.13
C THR A 213 -10.04 14.60 1.46
N HIS A 214 -10.89 15.18 2.30
CA HIS A 214 -10.69 16.56 2.73
C HIS A 214 -9.38 16.71 3.50
N HIS A 215 -9.04 15.77 4.39
CA HIS A 215 -7.78 15.78 5.12
C HIS A 215 -6.56 15.79 4.21
N LEU A 216 -6.51 14.93 3.18
CA LEU A 216 -5.42 14.92 2.20
C LEU A 216 -5.29 16.27 1.49
N SER A 217 -6.42 16.89 1.13
CA SER A 217 -6.46 18.21 0.47
C SER A 217 -5.89 19.34 1.33
N GLN A 218 -5.95 19.21 2.67
CA GLN A 218 -5.42 20.19 3.61
C GLN A 218 -3.99 19.85 4.07
N PHE A 219 -3.64 18.57 4.07
CA PHE A 219 -2.36 18.07 4.55
C PHE A 219 -1.25 18.34 3.53
N PHE A 220 -1.43 17.91 2.28
CA PHE A 220 -0.37 17.95 1.28
C PHE A 220 0.13 19.36 0.91
N PRO A 221 -0.72 20.41 0.83
CA PRO A 221 -0.21 21.77 0.67
C PRO A 221 0.78 22.21 1.75
N LYS A 222 0.64 21.73 2.99
CA LYS A 222 1.58 22.03 4.10
C LYS A 222 2.92 21.30 3.95
N GLU A 223 2.95 20.24 3.16
CA GLU A 223 4.14 19.45 2.82
C GLU A 223 4.73 19.87 1.46
N CYS A 224 4.38 21.06 0.96
CA CYS A 224 4.79 21.59 -0.34
C CYS A 224 4.33 20.74 -1.54
N TYR A 225 3.16 20.11 -1.43
CA TYR A 225 2.51 19.43 -2.55
C TYR A 225 1.35 20.27 -3.09
N GLU A 226 1.33 20.45 -4.39
CA GLU A 226 0.20 21.00 -5.10
C GLU A 226 -0.76 19.89 -5.53
N TYR A 227 -2.03 20.24 -5.52
CA TYR A 227 -3.07 19.39 -6.08
C TYR A 227 -2.99 19.45 -7.61
N PHE A 228 -2.60 18.34 -8.25
CA PHE A 228 -2.26 18.35 -9.66
C PHE A 228 -3.47 18.12 -10.56
N ASP A 229 -4.43 17.27 -10.13
CA ASP A 229 -5.68 17.09 -10.89
C ASP A 229 -6.84 16.53 -10.05
N LYS A 230 -8.05 17.01 -10.33
CA LYS A 230 -9.27 16.69 -9.61
C LYS A 230 -9.95 15.45 -10.18
N SER A 231 -9.53 14.30 -9.69
CA SER A 231 -10.05 12.99 -10.08
C SER A 231 -9.64 12.61 -11.49
N LEU A 232 -8.64 11.73 -11.59
CA LEU A 232 -8.30 11.05 -12.85
C LEU A 232 -9.44 10.14 -13.37
N GLY A 233 -10.60 10.16 -12.71
CA GLY A 233 -11.81 9.42 -12.99
C GLY A 233 -12.45 8.93 -11.68
N GLU A 234 -13.77 8.83 -11.67
CA GLU A 234 -14.48 8.09 -10.62
C GLU A 234 -14.36 6.60 -10.95
N THR A 235 -13.77 5.80 -10.05
CA THR A 235 -13.85 4.33 -10.19
C THR A 235 -15.32 3.92 -10.25
N SER A 236 -15.65 2.78 -10.86
CA SER A 236 -17.06 2.33 -11.00
C SER A 236 -17.85 2.14 -9.69
N TRP A 237 -17.21 2.32 -8.55
CA TRP A 237 -17.79 2.20 -7.20
C TRP A 237 -17.80 3.54 -6.44
N GLY A 238 -17.51 4.65 -7.13
CA GLY A 238 -17.61 6.00 -6.59
C GLY A 238 -16.36 6.55 -5.91
N ARG A 239 -15.22 5.84 -5.98
CA ARG A 239 -13.98 6.31 -5.33
C ARG A 239 -13.16 7.14 -6.30
N ASN A 240 -12.76 8.32 -5.83
CA ASN A 240 -11.86 9.23 -6.52
C ASN A 240 -10.41 8.86 -6.25
N MET A 241 -9.57 8.96 -7.28
CA MET A 241 -8.11 8.94 -7.14
C MET A 241 -7.58 10.36 -7.18
N PHE A 242 -6.63 10.65 -6.30
CA PHE A 242 -6.07 11.99 -6.12
C PHE A 242 -4.60 11.97 -6.50
N LEU A 243 -4.21 12.84 -7.43
CA LEU A 243 -2.83 13.02 -7.83
C LEU A 243 -2.28 14.32 -7.23
N PHE A 244 -1.23 14.18 -6.42
CA PHE A 244 -0.53 15.32 -5.82
C PHE A 244 0.90 15.38 -6.36
N ARG A 245 1.41 16.60 -6.56
CA ARG A 245 2.76 16.84 -7.06
C ARG A 245 3.57 17.66 -6.07
N GLY A 246 4.71 17.12 -5.64
CA GLY A 246 5.64 17.83 -4.78
C GLY A 246 6.30 18.96 -5.58
N GLN A 247 6.39 20.13 -4.98
CA GLN A 247 7.22 21.22 -5.48
C GLN A 247 8.69 20.81 -5.28
N THR A 248 9.42 20.70 -6.39
CA THR A 248 10.88 20.50 -6.43
C THR A 248 11.62 21.80 -6.30
#